data_AF-A0A8T4UUM0-F1
#
_entry.id   AF-A0A8T4UUM0-F1
#
_cell.length_a   1.000
_cell.length_b   1.000
_cell.length_c   1.000
_cell.angle_alpha   90.00
_cell.angle_beta   90.00
_cell.angle_gamma   90.00
#
_symmetry.space_group_name_H-M   'P 1'
#
loop_
_entity.id
_entity.type
_entity.pdbx_description
1 polymer ?
#
loop_
_entity_poly.entity_id
_entity_poly.type
_entity_poly.pdbx_seq_one_letter_code
_entity_poly.pdbx_strand_id
1 'polypeptide(L)'
;MRVGHRKRGLDSLVASLVALHQIELLIDQTFHRVPSKADLDDKLNNTTANTILLGRFYEVLGAALFNGRLPSEEEKIFYATEEEGIPDIIIESENKILESKSVNVYKLCEISGSQLEAYEEMNKREPYPKVGYVIWRHRIPGIRSSWKGTGRELIQQASKNTLYGIVLPLEVMQALCLQRYDVYNQNLVYVHPRDQVPEDCYNGGTGIYASTLTRLFETPEEILTELSFTEGVKIKRTLTPSDLRVERYKVSQFPLIEISVSPRISENDEVPF
;
A
#
# COMPACT_ATOMS: atom_id res chain seq x y z
N MET A 1 13.94 -22.83 -16.50
CA MET A 1 12.56 -23.31 -16.19
C MET A 1 12.27 -23.31 -14.67
N ARG A 2 12.17 -22.17 -13.99
CA ARG A 2 11.84 -22.09 -12.53
C ARG A 2 10.76 -21.05 -12.19
N VAL A 3 9.93 -20.65 -13.15
CA VAL A 3 8.89 -19.61 -12.97
C VAL A 3 7.51 -20.22 -12.66
N GLY A 4 7.30 -21.51 -12.93
CA GLY A 4 6.01 -22.18 -12.81
C GLY A 4 5.61 -22.61 -11.38
N HIS A 5 6.57 -22.92 -10.50
CA HIS A 5 6.24 -23.42 -9.14
C HIS A 5 5.92 -22.30 -8.13
N ARG A 6 6.55 -21.12 -8.24
CA ARG A 6 6.23 -19.99 -7.33
C ARG A 6 4.86 -19.36 -7.60
N LYS A 7 4.36 -19.41 -8.85
CA LYS A 7 3.03 -18.87 -9.22
C LYS A 7 1.87 -19.62 -8.57
N ARG A 8 1.93 -20.96 -8.53
CA ARG A 8 0.88 -21.79 -7.90
C ARG A 8 0.79 -21.60 -6.38
N GLY A 9 1.92 -21.31 -5.73
CA GLY A 9 1.96 -21.09 -4.28
C GLY A 9 1.13 -19.88 -3.85
N LEU A 10 1.27 -18.73 -4.52
CA LEU A 10 0.55 -17.52 -4.14
C LEU A 10 -0.95 -17.59 -4.45
N ASP A 11 -1.36 -18.23 -5.55
CA ASP A 11 -2.79 -18.48 -5.84
C ASP A 11 -3.42 -19.37 -4.78
N SER A 12 -2.74 -20.48 -4.45
CA SER A 12 -3.21 -21.40 -3.43
C SER A 12 -3.29 -20.72 -2.07
N LEU A 13 -2.32 -19.85 -1.75
CA LEU A 13 -2.29 -19.08 -0.51
C LEU A 13 -3.44 -18.08 -0.45
N VAL A 14 -3.63 -17.27 -1.49
CA VAL A 14 -4.73 -16.29 -1.55
C VAL A 14 -6.07 -17.01 -1.47
N ALA A 15 -6.28 -18.09 -2.21
CA ALA A 15 -7.52 -18.87 -2.15
C ALA A 15 -7.77 -19.46 -0.75
N SER A 16 -6.73 -19.96 -0.09
CA SER A 16 -6.83 -20.49 1.29
C SER A 16 -7.16 -19.40 2.30
N LEU A 17 -6.53 -18.22 2.18
CA LEU A 17 -6.79 -17.09 3.07
C LEU A 17 -8.16 -16.44 2.82
N VAL A 18 -8.62 -16.40 1.56
CA VAL A 18 -10.01 -16.00 1.23
C VAL A 18 -11.02 -16.87 1.96
N ALA A 19 -10.80 -18.19 2.01
CA ALA A 19 -11.69 -19.10 2.72
C ALA A 19 -11.72 -18.87 4.25
N LEU A 20 -10.65 -18.29 4.81
CA LEU A 20 -10.54 -17.96 6.22
C LEU A 20 -11.11 -16.57 6.57
N HIS A 21 -11.20 -15.67 5.58
CA HIS A 21 -11.78 -14.35 5.76
C HIS A 21 -13.28 -14.42 5.46
N GLN A 22 -14.12 -14.49 6.50
CA GLN A 22 -15.58 -14.65 6.30
C GLN A 22 -16.37 -13.35 6.53
N ILE A 23 -15.69 -12.27 6.92
CA ILE A 23 -16.32 -10.97 7.18
C ILE A 23 -16.11 -10.09 5.95
N GLU A 24 -17.17 -9.87 5.18
CA GLU A 24 -17.17 -8.86 4.13
C GLU A 24 -17.15 -7.46 4.74
N LEU A 25 -16.40 -6.54 4.12
CA LEU A 25 -16.46 -5.12 4.46
C LEU A 25 -17.85 -4.59 4.12
N LEU A 26 -18.50 -3.93 5.07
CA LEU A 26 -19.68 -3.13 4.77
C LEU A 26 -19.18 -1.80 4.18
N ILE A 27 -19.62 -1.50 2.96
CA ILE A 27 -19.35 -0.21 2.33
C ILE A 27 -20.67 0.55 2.26
N ASP A 28 -20.66 1.77 2.78
CA ASP A 28 -21.86 2.63 2.78
C ASP A 28 -22.01 3.38 1.45
N GLN A 29 -20.96 3.38 0.60
CA GLN A 29 -20.89 4.18 -0.62
C GLN A 29 -20.35 3.38 -1.81
N THR A 30 -21.17 3.24 -2.86
CA THR A 30 -20.72 2.77 -4.17
C THR A 30 -20.14 3.96 -4.94
N PHE A 31 -18.81 4.06 -5.03
CA PHE A 31 -18.14 5.17 -5.72
C PHE A 31 -18.01 4.92 -7.23
N HIS A 32 -18.42 5.93 -8.02
CA HIS A 32 -18.61 5.80 -9.47
C HIS A 32 -17.59 6.55 -10.35
N ARG A 33 -16.57 7.23 -9.82
CA ARG A 33 -15.67 8.04 -10.67
C ARG A 33 -14.20 7.93 -10.32
N VAL A 34 -13.44 7.27 -11.19
CA VAL A 34 -12.05 7.66 -11.48
C VAL A 34 -12.13 8.93 -12.34
N PRO A 35 -11.28 9.96 -12.14
CA PRO A 35 -11.28 11.11 -13.02
C PRO A 35 -10.92 10.69 -14.45
N SER A 36 -11.87 10.81 -15.37
CA SER A 36 -11.57 10.84 -16.80
C SER A 36 -11.08 12.24 -17.16
N LYS A 37 -9.77 12.49 -17.06
CA LYS A 37 -9.17 13.43 -18.00
C LYS A 37 -8.91 12.63 -19.28
N ALA A 38 -9.69 12.95 -20.32
CA ALA A 38 -9.52 12.51 -21.71
C ALA A 38 -8.02 12.38 -22.04
N ASP A 39 -7.49 11.27 -22.56
CA ASP A 39 -8.06 10.13 -23.25
C ASP A 39 -7.44 8.83 -22.67
N LEU A 40 -8.26 7.92 -22.12
CA LEU A 40 -7.79 6.57 -21.72
C LEU A 40 -7.31 5.76 -22.93
N ASP A 41 -7.72 6.17 -24.13
CA ASP A 41 -7.46 5.48 -25.39
C ASP A 41 -6.26 6.10 -26.16
N ASP A 42 -5.85 7.37 -25.93
CA ASP A 42 -4.72 8.01 -26.65
C ASP A 42 -3.35 7.83 -25.99
N LYS A 43 -3.28 7.32 -24.75
CA LYS A 43 -2.02 7.12 -24.01
C LYS A 43 -1.36 5.76 -24.30
N LEU A 44 -1.29 5.38 -25.57
CA LEU A 44 -0.60 4.17 -26.00
C LEU A 44 0.90 4.26 -25.67
N ASN A 45 1.42 3.32 -24.86
CA ASN A 45 2.84 3.10 -24.57
C ASN A 45 3.59 4.15 -23.70
N ASN A 46 2.91 5.02 -22.96
CA ASN A 46 3.60 5.89 -21.99
C ASN A 46 3.70 5.23 -20.60
N THR A 47 4.89 4.74 -20.23
CA THR A 47 5.18 4.10 -18.93
C THR A 47 4.75 4.94 -17.72
N THR A 48 5.01 6.24 -17.76
CA THR A 48 4.65 7.17 -16.67
C THR A 48 3.13 7.27 -16.57
N ALA A 49 2.45 7.45 -17.71
CA ALA A 49 0.99 7.50 -17.74
C ALA A 49 0.34 6.21 -17.23
N ASN A 50 0.88 5.05 -17.59
CA ASN A 50 0.37 3.75 -17.12
C ASN A 50 0.54 3.58 -15.60
N THR A 51 1.67 4.03 -15.06
CA THR A 51 1.94 3.97 -13.63
C THR A 51 1.00 4.90 -12.85
N ILE A 52 0.81 6.14 -13.34
CA ILE A 52 -0.15 7.10 -12.77
C ILE A 52 -1.57 6.54 -12.83
N LEU A 53 -1.98 5.96 -13.96
CA LEU A 53 -3.32 5.41 -14.11
C LEU A 53 -3.58 4.24 -13.15
N LEU A 54 -2.58 3.36 -12.97
CA LEU A 54 -2.69 2.29 -11.99
C LEU A 54 -2.75 2.83 -10.56
N GLY A 55 -1.92 3.81 -10.21
CA GLY A 55 -1.97 4.50 -8.92
C GLY A 55 -3.37 5.05 -8.64
N ARG A 56 -3.92 5.80 -9.60
CA ARG A 56 -5.24 6.40 -9.49
C ARG A 56 -6.36 5.38 -9.34
N PHE A 57 -6.29 4.24 -10.03
CA PHE A 57 -7.23 3.14 -9.83
C PHE A 57 -7.25 2.68 -8.36
N TYR A 58 -6.08 2.51 -7.76
CA TYR A 58 -5.95 2.04 -6.39
C TYR A 58 -6.28 3.09 -5.33
N GLU A 59 -6.02 4.37 -5.60
CA GLU A 59 -6.54 5.48 -4.78
C GLU A 59 -8.07 5.46 -4.73
N VAL A 60 -8.73 5.34 -5.90
CA VAL A 60 -10.19 5.28 -5.99
C VAL A 60 -10.74 4.03 -5.31
N LEU A 61 -10.07 2.89 -5.48
CA LEU A 61 -10.44 1.64 -4.80
C LEU A 61 -10.33 1.78 -3.28
N GLY A 62 -9.25 2.38 -2.78
CA GLY A 62 -9.06 2.63 -1.35
C GLY A 62 -10.10 3.61 -0.79
N ALA A 63 -10.35 4.73 -1.47
CA ALA A 63 -11.40 5.67 -1.08
C ALA A 63 -12.77 4.97 -0.97
N ALA A 64 -13.11 4.12 -1.95
CA ALA A 64 -14.35 3.33 -1.88
C ALA A 64 -14.37 2.34 -0.71
N LEU A 65 -13.29 1.57 -0.49
CA LEU A 65 -13.26 0.53 0.54
C LEU A 65 -13.25 1.07 1.97
N PHE A 66 -12.69 2.26 2.19
CA PHE A 66 -12.50 2.84 3.53
C PHE A 66 -13.43 4.02 3.82
N ASN A 67 -14.51 4.19 3.03
CA ASN A 67 -15.41 5.35 3.12
C ASN A 67 -14.63 6.70 3.14
N GLY A 68 -13.54 6.76 2.38
CA GLY A 68 -12.70 7.93 2.24
C GLY A 68 -13.03 8.75 1.00
N ARG A 69 -12.30 9.84 0.81
CA ARG A 69 -12.34 10.67 -0.40
C ARG A 69 -10.94 10.90 -0.96
N LEU A 70 -10.90 11.25 -2.24
CA LEU A 70 -9.69 11.76 -2.87
C LEU A 70 -9.53 13.23 -2.48
N PRO A 71 -8.33 13.68 -2.10
CA PRO A 71 -8.08 15.08 -1.77
C PRO A 71 -8.16 16.01 -2.98
N SER A 72 -8.38 17.28 -2.69
CA SER A 72 -8.31 18.40 -3.63
C SER A 72 -6.86 18.90 -3.81
N GLU A 73 -6.61 19.71 -4.84
CA GLU A 73 -5.28 20.30 -5.10
C GLU A 73 -4.82 21.29 -4.01
N GLU A 74 -5.75 21.73 -3.14
CA GLU A 74 -5.48 22.65 -2.03
C GLU A 74 -5.00 21.91 -0.76
N GLU A 75 -5.28 20.62 -0.66
CA GLU A 75 -4.94 19.79 0.51
C GLU A 75 -3.53 19.22 0.37
N LYS A 76 -2.55 20.13 0.47
CA LYS A 76 -1.13 19.80 0.34
C LYS A 76 -0.50 19.41 1.67
N ILE A 77 0.39 18.43 1.62
CA ILE A 77 1.30 18.06 2.70
C ILE A 77 2.67 18.61 2.33
N PHE A 78 3.30 19.30 3.28
CA PHE A 78 4.65 19.82 3.08
C PHE A 78 5.65 18.77 3.51
N TYR A 79 6.42 18.26 2.55
CA TYR A 79 7.52 17.35 2.84
C TYR A 79 8.67 18.09 3.53
N ALA A 80 9.52 17.37 4.26
CA ALA A 80 10.70 17.95 4.91
C ALA A 80 11.65 18.67 3.93
N THR A 81 11.53 18.33 2.63
CA THR A 81 12.25 18.93 1.51
C THR A 81 11.60 20.22 0.97
N GLU A 82 10.54 20.73 1.61
CA GLU A 82 9.67 21.82 1.10
C GLU A 82 8.92 21.47 -0.19
N GLU A 83 9.02 20.23 -0.65
CA GLU A 83 8.20 19.72 -1.76
C GLU A 83 6.75 19.55 -1.29
N GLU A 84 5.81 19.91 -2.17
CA GLU A 84 4.39 19.76 -1.91
C GLU A 84 3.92 18.38 -2.39
N GLY A 85 3.38 17.60 -1.46
CA GLY A 85 2.65 16.37 -1.72
C GLY A 85 1.15 16.57 -1.64
N ILE A 86 0.39 15.70 -2.28
CA ILE A 86 -1.04 15.56 -2.03
C ILE A 86 -1.22 14.14 -1.48
N PRO A 87 -1.93 13.94 -0.36
CA PRO A 87 -2.20 12.60 0.12
C PRO A 87 -3.01 11.79 -0.92
N ASP A 88 -3.03 10.47 -0.79
CA ASP A 88 -3.77 9.66 -1.76
C ASP A 88 -5.26 9.55 -1.38
N ILE A 89 -5.55 9.32 -0.10
CA ILE A 89 -6.91 9.10 0.42
C ILE A 89 -7.05 9.76 1.80
N ILE A 90 -8.17 10.46 2.04
CA ILE A 90 -8.55 11.04 3.34
C ILE A 90 -9.79 10.32 3.88
N ILE A 91 -9.73 9.84 5.11
CA ILE A 91 -10.84 9.21 5.85
C ILE A 91 -11.18 10.12 7.03
N GLU A 92 -12.15 11.02 6.83
CA GLU A 92 -12.48 12.08 7.78
C GLU A 92 -13.04 11.54 9.10
N SER A 93 -13.86 10.48 9.04
CA SER A 93 -14.47 9.84 10.22
C SER A 93 -13.45 9.24 11.19
N GLU A 94 -12.28 8.85 10.68
CA GLU A 94 -11.16 8.28 11.45
C GLU A 94 -10.04 9.30 11.69
N ASN A 95 -10.16 10.52 11.14
CA ASN A 95 -9.10 11.51 11.07
C ASN A 95 -7.78 10.89 10.58
N LYS A 96 -7.84 10.23 9.42
CA LYS A 96 -6.79 9.35 8.91
C LYS A 96 -6.47 9.66 7.45
N ILE A 97 -5.19 9.63 7.11
CA ILE A 97 -4.68 9.71 5.74
C ILE A 97 -4.11 8.33 5.37
N LEU A 98 -4.40 7.87 4.15
CA LEU A 98 -3.80 6.67 3.59
C LEU A 98 -3.01 6.98 2.33
N GLU A 99 -1.78 6.47 2.29
CA GLU A 99 -0.91 6.42 1.12
C GLU A 99 -1.09 5.10 0.36
N SER A 100 -1.42 5.17 -0.92
CA SER A 100 -1.75 4.02 -1.76
C SER A 100 -0.56 3.58 -2.58
N LYS A 101 -0.09 2.34 -2.38
CA LYS A 101 1.03 1.77 -3.13
C LYS A 101 0.60 0.51 -3.87
N SER A 102 0.87 0.46 -5.17
CA SER A 102 0.59 -0.73 -5.98
C SER A 102 1.87 -1.49 -6.30
N VAL A 103 1.88 -2.80 -6.05
CA VAL A 103 3.08 -3.62 -6.12
C VAL A 103 2.82 -4.89 -6.91
N ASN A 104 3.54 -5.05 -8.01
CA ASN A 104 3.53 -6.30 -8.77
C ASN A 104 4.15 -7.43 -7.93
N VAL A 105 3.60 -8.65 -8.03
CA VAL A 105 4.04 -9.82 -7.27
C VAL A 105 5.55 -10.11 -7.30
N TYR A 106 6.25 -9.71 -8.36
CA TYR A 106 7.69 -9.94 -8.55
C TYR A 106 8.57 -8.72 -8.24
N LYS A 107 7.98 -7.64 -7.74
CA LYS A 107 8.66 -6.38 -7.46
C LYS A 107 8.63 -6.08 -5.96
N LEU A 108 9.62 -5.31 -5.52
CA LEU A 108 9.65 -4.69 -4.21
C LEU A 108 8.68 -3.50 -4.17
N CYS A 109 8.14 -3.20 -2.99
CA CYS A 109 7.39 -1.98 -2.74
C CYS A 109 8.38 -0.85 -2.49
N GLU A 110 8.50 0.08 -3.42
CA GLU A 110 9.35 1.27 -3.31
C GLU A 110 8.61 2.32 -2.47
N ILE A 111 9.25 2.81 -1.40
CA ILE A 111 8.77 3.88 -0.54
C ILE A 111 9.82 4.99 -0.53
N SER A 112 9.42 6.24 -0.74
CA SER A 112 10.36 7.36 -0.63
C SER A 112 10.74 7.59 0.83
N GLY A 113 12.03 7.67 1.13
CA GLY A 113 12.53 8.06 2.45
C GLY A 113 12.06 9.45 2.84
N SER A 114 12.08 10.41 1.91
CA SER A 114 11.59 11.77 2.16
C SER A 114 10.10 11.82 2.51
N GLN A 115 9.29 10.93 1.93
CA GLN A 115 7.87 10.80 2.27
C GLN A 115 7.69 10.27 3.70
N LEU A 116 8.47 9.25 4.10
CA LEU A 116 8.41 8.70 5.46
C LEU A 116 8.85 9.72 6.50
N GLU A 117 9.95 10.43 6.25
CA GLU A 117 10.48 11.48 7.14
C GLU A 117 9.47 12.62 7.29
N ALA A 118 8.84 13.05 6.20
CA ALA A 118 7.82 14.09 6.25
C ALA A 118 6.60 13.68 7.09
N TYR A 119 6.11 12.45 6.94
CA TYR A 119 5.00 11.96 7.74
C TYR A 119 5.37 11.77 9.21
N GLU A 120 6.61 11.38 9.50
CA GLU A 120 7.13 11.35 10.85
C GLU A 120 7.11 12.74 11.50
N GLU A 121 7.66 13.74 10.81
CA GLU A 121 7.70 15.11 11.30
C GLU A 121 6.30 15.72 11.43
N MET A 122 5.40 15.42 10.51
CA MET A 122 3.99 15.78 10.62
C MET A 122 3.38 15.19 11.89
N ASN A 123 3.52 13.87 12.10
CA ASN A 123 2.94 13.17 13.25
C ASN A 123 3.54 13.63 14.60
N LYS A 124 4.79 14.11 14.62
CA LYS A 124 5.42 14.74 15.80
C LYS A 124 4.83 16.12 16.13
N ARG A 125 4.54 16.93 15.10
CA ARG A 125 4.01 18.29 15.28
C ARG A 125 2.52 18.28 15.56
N GLU A 126 1.80 17.43 14.84
CA GLU A 126 0.36 17.25 14.92
C GLU A 126 0.09 15.73 14.85
N PRO A 127 -0.24 15.07 15.98
CA PRO A 127 -0.51 13.62 16.00
C PRO A 127 -1.80 13.22 15.26
N TYR A 128 -2.39 14.17 14.56
CA TYR A 128 -3.62 14.10 13.80
C TYR A 128 -3.42 14.88 12.50
N PRO A 129 -3.70 14.30 11.33
CA PRO A 129 -4.33 13.00 11.10
C PRO A 129 -3.38 11.80 11.27
N LYS A 130 -3.95 10.62 11.59
CA LYS A 130 -3.22 9.35 11.61
C LYS A 130 -2.77 8.98 10.20
N VAL A 131 -1.49 8.72 10.00
CA VAL A 131 -0.97 8.31 8.69
C VAL A 131 -0.90 6.79 8.61
N GLY A 132 -1.37 6.24 7.49
CA GLY A 132 -1.20 4.84 7.15
C GLY A 132 -0.88 4.64 5.68
N TYR A 133 -0.59 3.40 5.33
CA TYR A 133 -0.30 2.96 3.98
C TYR A 133 -1.23 1.81 3.62
N VAL A 134 -1.78 1.84 2.40
CA VAL A 134 -2.46 0.69 1.82
C VAL A 134 -1.66 0.14 0.65
N ILE A 135 -1.19 -1.09 0.79
CA ILE A 135 -0.36 -1.78 -0.19
C ILE A 135 -1.20 -2.80 -0.95
N TRP A 136 -1.34 -2.59 -2.25
CA TRP A 136 -2.10 -3.45 -3.15
C TRP A 136 -1.19 -4.39 -3.91
N ARG A 137 -1.40 -5.70 -3.75
CA ARG A 137 -0.60 -6.72 -4.45
C ARG A 137 -1.33 -7.21 -5.69
N HIS A 138 -0.65 -7.19 -6.84
CA HIS A 138 -1.28 -7.49 -8.13
C HIS A 138 -0.37 -8.24 -9.10
N ARG A 139 -0.97 -8.83 -10.15
CA ARG A 139 -0.24 -9.64 -11.16
C ARG A 139 -0.06 -9.01 -12.53
N ILE A 140 -0.55 -7.80 -12.71
CA ILE A 140 -0.45 -7.07 -13.97
C ILE A 140 1.02 -6.97 -14.40
N PRO A 141 1.45 -7.64 -15.48
CA PRO A 141 2.84 -7.62 -15.92
C PRO A 141 3.15 -6.38 -16.76
N GLY A 142 4.43 -6.00 -16.81
CA GLY A 142 4.94 -5.14 -17.88
C GLY A 142 4.54 -3.66 -17.84
N ILE A 143 3.88 -3.17 -16.79
CA ILE A 143 3.37 -1.77 -16.73
C ILE A 143 4.45 -0.73 -17.08
N ARG A 144 5.68 -0.92 -16.57
CA ARG A 144 6.79 0.02 -16.80
C ARG A 144 7.63 -0.24 -18.06
N SER A 145 7.48 -1.38 -18.74
CA SER A 145 8.46 -1.78 -19.78
C SER A 145 7.88 -2.48 -21.00
N SER A 146 6.71 -3.11 -20.92
CA SER A 146 6.19 -3.97 -21.98
C SER A 146 4.68 -4.00 -22.11
N TRP A 147 3.97 -3.10 -21.43
CA TRP A 147 2.53 -2.95 -21.54
C TRP A 147 2.16 -2.42 -22.93
N LYS A 148 1.29 -3.14 -23.65
CA LYS A 148 0.84 -2.81 -25.02
C LYS A 148 -0.66 -2.53 -25.12
N GLY A 149 -1.39 -2.61 -24.01
CA GLY A 149 -2.83 -2.39 -23.98
C GLY A 149 -3.22 -0.92 -23.80
N THR A 150 -4.50 -0.63 -23.90
CA THR A 150 -5.09 0.69 -23.60
C THR A 150 -5.14 0.94 -22.09
N GLY A 151 -5.35 2.21 -21.67
CA GLY A 151 -5.59 2.53 -20.27
C GLY A 151 -6.85 1.84 -19.72
N ARG A 152 -7.85 1.67 -20.57
CA ARG A 152 -9.07 0.92 -20.30
C ARG A 152 -8.80 -0.56 -19.97
N GLU A 153 -7.97 -1.21 -20.78
CA GLU A 153 -7.52 -2.58 -20.53
C GLU A 153 -6.69 -2.67 -19.26
N LEU A 154 -5.90 -1.64 -18.94
CA LEU A 154 -5.11 -1.59 -17.71
C LEU A 154 -6.02 -1.58 -16.46
N ILE A 155 -7.04 -0.72 -16.43
CA ILE A 155 -8.03 -0.68 -15.34
C ILE A 155 -8.78 -2.01 -15.23
N GLN A 156 -9.18 -2.59 -16.35
CA GLN A 156 -9.84 -3.90 -16.36
C GLN A 156 -8.92 -5.00 -15.84
N GLN A 157 -7.64 -5.00 -16.21
CA GLN A 157 -6.66 -5.93 -15.66
C GLN A 157 -6.44 -5.70 -14.18
N ALA A 158 -6.38 -4.45 -13.69
CA ALA A 158 -6.26 -4.16 -12.26
C ALA A 158 -7.43 -4.75 -11.48
N SER A 159 -8.66 -4.47 -11.93
CA SER A 159 -9.89 -4.99 -11.31
C SER A 159 -9.92 -6.52 -11.21
N LYS A 160 -9.29 -7.24 -12.15
CA LYS A 160 -9.26 -8.71 -12.17
C LYS A 160 -8.05 -9.34 -11.48
N ASN A 161 -6.95 -8.61 -11.37
CA ASN A 161 -5.64 -9.17 -10.97
C ASN A 161 -5.09 -8.60 -9.66
N THR A 162 -5.87 -7.78 -8.93
CA THR A 162 -5.61 -7.51 -7.51
C THR A 162 -5.78 -8.80 -6.72
N LEU A 163 -4.78 -9.15 -5.91
CA LEU A 163 -4.72 -10.40 -5.17
C LEU A 163 -5.10 -10.24 -3.72
N TYR A 164 -4.63 -9.17 -3.08
CA TYR A 164 -4.91 -8.82 -1.70
C TYR A 164 -4.44 -7.38 -1.42
N GLY A 165 -4.92 -6.81 -0.33
CA GLY A 165 -4.41 -5.54 0.21
C GLY A 165 -3.92 -5.69 1.65
N ILE A 166 -2.97 -4.85 2.05
CA ILE A 166 -2.51 -4.72 3.43
C ILE A 166 -2.55 -3.25 3.82
N VAL A 167 -3.28 -2.91 4.88
CA VAL A 167 -3.26 -1.58 5.49
C VAL A 167 -2.31 -1.63 6.69
N LEU A 168 -1.31 -0.76 6.67
CA LEU A 168 -0.29 -0.64 7.71
C LEU A 168 -0.31 0.78 8.31
N PRO A 169 -0.18 0.93 9.63
CA PRO A 169 0.03 2.24 10.24
C PRO A 169 1.47 2.72 9.97
N LEU A 170 1.71 4.03 10.04
CA LEU A 170 3.01 4.65 9.77
C LEU A 170 4.15 4.01 10.58
N GLU A 171 3.93 3.70 11.86
CA GLU A 171 4.96 3.16 12.76
C GLU A 171 5.43 1.77 12.31
N VAL A 172 4.52 0.94 11.79
CA VAL A 172 4.86 -0.38 11.25
C VAL A 172 5.59 -0.22 9.92
N MET A 173 5.15 0.72 9.06
CA MET A 173 5.83 1.04 7.82
C MET A 173 7.27 1.51 8.09
N GLN A 174 7.45 2.42 9.05
CA GLN A 174 8.76 2.89 9.49
C GLN A 174 9.61 1.75 10.03
N ALA A 175 9.09 0.89 10.90
CA ALA A 175 9.84 -0.24 11.43
C ALA A 175 10.31 -1.20 10.31
N LEU A 176 9.45 -1.46 9.32
CA LEU A 176 9.79 -2.25 8.14
C LEU A 176 10.90 -1.58 7.31
N CYS A 177 10.92 -0.26 7.23
CA CYS A 177 11.92 0.50 6.47
C CYS A 177 13.22 0.79 7.25
N LEU A 178 13.16 0.86 8.58
CA LEU A 178 14.26 1.24 9.47
C LEU A 178 15.11 0.06 9.95
N GLN A 179 14.62 -1.19 9.87
CA GLN A 179 15.44 -2.38 10.16
C GLN A 179 16.58 -2.50 9.14
N ARG A 180 17.65 -1.74 9.40
CA ARG A 180 18.92 -1.77 8.68
C ARG A 180 19.83 -2.76 9.41
N TYR A 181 20.28 -3.78 8.67
CA TYR A 181 21.45 -4.58 9.00
C TYR A 181 21.58 -4.96 10.49
N ASP A 182 20.86 -6.00 10.92
CA ASP A 182 21.42 -6.85 11.97
C ASP A 182 21.75 -8.23 11.39
N VAL A 183 23.03 -8.54 11.45
CA VAL A 183 23.74 -9.49 10.58
C VAL A 183 23.52 -10.92 11.05
N TYR A 184 22.28 -11.40 11.25
CA TYR A 184 22.08 -12.83 11.58
C TYR A 184 20.76 -13.47 11.12
N ASN A 185 19.78 -12.72 10.59
CA ASN A 185 18.51 -13.30 10.13
C ASN A 185 18.31 -13.14 8.62
N GLN A 186 18.62 -14.20 7.87
CA GLN A 186 18.49 -14.29 6.40
C GLN A 186 17.03 -14.24 5.87
N ASN A 187 16.05 -13.85 6.70
CA ASN A 187 14.62 -13.85 6.38
C ASN A 187 13.92 -12.50 6.59
N LEU A 188 14.68 -11.46 6.95
CA LEU A 188 14.13 -10.16 7.32
C LEU A 188 14.47 -9.11 6.26
N VAL A 189 13.41 -8.47 5.78
CA VAL A 189 13.34 -7.21 5.03
C VAL A 189 14.71 -6.69 4.54
N TYR A 190 15.13 -7.11 3.35
CA TYR A 190 16.36 -6.56 2.79
C TYR A 190 16.10 -5.10 2.38
N VAL A 191 16.96 -4.20 2.85
CA VAL A 191 17.11 -2.84 2.31
C VAL A 191 18.17 -2.93 1.22
N HIS A 192 17.99 -2.25 0.09
CA HIS A 192 19.05 -2.22 -0.92
C HIS A 192 20.28 -1.52 -0.30
N PRO A 193 21.49 -2.11 -0.31
CA PRO A 193 22.66 -1.49 0.28
C PRO A 193 22.98 -0.18 -0.46
N ARG A 194 23.30 0.88 0.31
CA ARG A 194 23.79 2.18 -0.20
C ARG A 194 24.97 2.03 -1.16
N ASP A 195 25.77 0.99 -0.98
CA ASP A 195 27.09 0.87 -1.63
C ASP A 195 27.08 0.04 -2.93
N GLN A 196 25.91 -0.44 -3.38
CA GLN A 196 25.77 -1.26 -4.61
C GLN A 196 24.81 -0.65 -5.64
N VAL A 197 24.46 0.61 -5.45
CA VAL A 197 23.51 1.36 -6.28
C VAL A 197 24.32 2.42 -7.03
N PRO A 198 24.26 2.48 -8.38
CA PRO A 198 24.96 3.50 -9.16
C PRO A 198 24.69 4.90 -8.61
N GLU A 199 25.67 5.82 -8.63
CA GLU A 199 25.52 7.20 -8.10
C GLU A 199 24.25 7.91 -8.64
N ASP A 200 23.81 7.54 -9.83
CA ASP A 200 22.62 8.06 -10.52
C ASP A 200 21.28 7.56 -9.93
N CYS A 201 21.32 6.59 -9.02
CA CYS A 201 20.16 6.03 -8.32
C CYS A 201 20.01 6.56 -6.88
N TYR A 202 20.83 7.55 -6.50
CA TYR A 202 20.70 8.32 -5.27
C TYR A 202 19.57 9.35 -5.35
N ASN A 203 18.34 8.85 -5.42
CA ASN A 203 17.16 9.57 -4.95
C ASN A 203 16.39 8.67 -3.95
N GLY A 204 17.01 8.41 -2.78
CA GLY A 204 16.28 8.35 -1.49
C GLY A 204 15.22 7.27 -1.22
N GLY A 205 15.16 6.14 -1.93
CA GLY A 205 14.12 5.10 -1.69
C GLY A 205 14.49 4.00 -0.67
N THR A 206 13.53 3.60 0.18
CA THR A 206 13.56 2.34 0.95
C THR A 206 12.57 1.33 0.35
N GLY A 207 12.87 0.03 0.40
CA GLY A 207 12.07 -1.00 -0.29
C GLY A 207 11.62 -2.16 0.60
N ILE A 208 10.35 -2.58 0.50
CA ILE A 208 9.85 -3.80 1.16
C ILE A 208 9.79 -4.94 0.14
N TYR A 209 10.42 -6.07 0.45
CA TYR A 209 10.46 -7.22 -0.44
C TYR A 209 9.08 -7.87 -0.63
N ALA A 210 8.86 -8.43 -1.82
CA ALA A 210 7.66 -9.20 -2.14
C ALA A 210 7.37 -10.34 -1.15
N SER A 211 8.41 -11.02 -0.66
CA SER A 211 8.31 -12.09 0.34
C SER A 211 7.82 -11.55 1.68
N THR A 212 8.34 -10.41 2.15
CA THR A 212 7.89 -9.74 3.38
C THR A 212 6.42 -9.36 3.28
N LEU A 213 5.98 -8.77 2.15
CA LEU A 213 4.56 -8.47 1.93
C LEU A 213 3.68 -9.71 1.88
N THR A 214 4.24 -10.87 1.53
CA THR A 214 3.50 -12.13 1.53
C THR A 214 3.40 -12.67 2.97
N ARG A 215 4.48 -12.59 3.75
CA ARG A 215 4.48 -12.96 5.18
C ARG A 215 3.60 -12.03 6.01
N LEU A 216 3.63 -10.71 5.80
CA LEU A 216 2.71 -9.77 6.44
C LEU A 216 1.24 -10.09 6.15
N PHE A 217 0.96 -10.67 5.00
CA PHE A 217 -0.37 -11.11 4.64
C PHE A 217 -0.74 -12.48 5.26
N GLU A 218 0.22 -13.41 5.36
CA GLU A 218 0.00 -14.77 5.84
C GLU A 218 0.08 -14.89 7.38
N THR A 219 1.17 -14.38 7.96
CA THR A 219 1.49 -14.41 9.39
C THR A 219 1.86 -13.02 9.93
N PRO A 220 0.94 -12.03 9.85
CA PRO A 220 1.21 -10.68 10.35
C PRO A 220 1.66 -10.64 11.82
N GLU A 221 1.13 -11.51 12.67
CA GLU A 221 1.51 -11.61 14.09
C GLU A 221 3.01 -11.92 14.28
N GLU A 222 3.56 -12.83 13.47
CA GLU A 222 4.98 -13.20 13.53
C GLU A 222 5.86 -12.02 13.10
N ILE A 223 5.51 -11.37 11.98
CA ILE A 223 6.24 -10.20 11.50
C ILE A 223 6.19 -9.06 12.51
N LEU A 224 5.02 -8.78 13.09
CA LEU A 224 4.88 -7.72 14.09
C LEU A 224 5.70 -8.01 15.34
N THR A 225 5.76 -9.27 15.77
CA THR A 225 6.65 -9.70 16.87
C THR A 225 8.12 -9.52 16.51
N GLU A 226 8.54 -9.89 15.28
CA GLU A 226 9.90 -9.65 14.76
C GLU A 226 10.25 -8.15 14.70
N LEU A 227 9.24 -7.29 14.52
CA LEU A 227 9.35 -5.83 14.55
C LEU A 227 9.18 -5.23 15.96
N SER A 228 9.10 -6.06 17.01
CA SER A 228 8.92 -5.63 18.41
C SER A 228 7.57 -4.93 18.71
N PHE A 229 6.51 -5.25 17.96
CA PHE A 229 5.13 -4.88 18.27
C PHE A 229 4.43 -6.07 18.94
N THR A 230 4.57 -6.19 20.26
CA THR A 230 4.01 -7.30 21.06
C THR A 230 2.69 -6.96 21.75
N GLU A 231 2.39 -5.69 21.95
CA GLU A 231 1.20 -5.22 22.66
C GLU A 231 0.40 -4.23 21.82
N GLY A 232 -0.91 -4.14 22.08
CA GLY A 232 -1.80 -3.17 21.43
C GLY A 232 -2.02 -3.38 19.93
N VAL A 233 -1.56 -4.52 19.38
CA VAL A 233 -1.76 -4.92 17.99
C VAL A 233 -3.17 -5.45 17.79
N LYS A 234 -3.88 -4.94 16.79
CA LYS A 234 -5.12 -5.55 16.28
C LYS A 234 -5.01 -5.79 14.79
N ILE A 235 -5.36 -7.00 14.37
CA ILE A 235 -5.33 -7.43 12.97
C ILE A 235 -6.76 -7.76 12.55
N LYS A 236 -7.32 -6.89 11.70
CA LYS A 236 -8.64 -7.07 11.11
C LYS A 236 -8.48 -7.72 9.75
N ARG A 237 -9.12 -8.87 9.56
CA ARG A 237 -9.07 -9.65 8.33
C ARG A 237 -10.46 -9.63 7.68
N THR A 238 -10.54 -9.17 6.45
CA THR A 238 -11.80 -8.96 5.74
C THR A 238 -11.72 -9.40 4.28
N LEU A 239 -12.88 -9.56 3.65
CA LEU A 239 -13.01 -9.63 2.20
C LEU A 239 -13.61 -8.33 1.66
N THR A 240 -13.14 -7.90 0.49
CA THR A 240 -13.86 -6.86 -0.25
C THR A 240 -15.23 -7.37 -0.68
N PRO A 241 -16.25 -6.51 -0.84
CA PRO A 241 -17.56 -6.97 -1.27
C PRO A 241 -17.58 -7.61 -2.63
N SER A 242 -18.50 -8.55 -2.78
CA SER A 242 -18.68 -9.32 -4.02
C SER A 242 -19.23 -8.49 -5.19
N ASP A 243 -19.77 -7.30 -4.95
CA ASP A 243 -20.36 -6.39 -5.94
C ASP A 243 -19.58 -5.08 -6.11
N LEU A 244 -18.40 -4.97 -5.48
CA LEU A 244 -17.53 -3.81 -5.59
C LEU A 244 -17.18 -3.49 -7.05
N ARG A 245 -17.30 -2.21 -7.40
CA ARG A 245 -17.00 -1.68 -8.73
C ARG A 245 -16.12 -0.45 -8.61
N VAL A 246 -15.19 -0.33 -9.55
CA VAL A 246 -14.48 0.91 -9.84
C VAL A 246 -14.86 1.29 -11.27
N GLU A 247 -15.50 2.46 -11.42
CA GLU A 247 -16.20 2.85 -12.65
C GLU A 247 -17.25 1.80 -13.08
N ARG A 248 -17.06 1.19 -14.25
CA ARG A 248 -17.89 0.12 -14.82
C ARG A 248 -17.32 -1.28 -14.59
N TYR A 249 -16.10 -1.39 -14.05
CA TYR A 249 -15.44 -2.68 -13.88
C TYR A 249 -15.75 -3.26 -12.51
N LYS A 250 -16.30 -4.47 -12.52
CA LYS A 250 -16.42 -5.28 -11.32
C LYS A 250 -15.02 -5.69 -10.86
N VAL A 251 -14.71 -5.38 -9.60
CA VAL A 251 -13.47 -5.79 -8.96
C VAL A 251 -13.65 -7.21 -8.45
N SER A 252 -12.69 -8.09 -8.72
CA SER A 252 -12.69 -9.44 -8.15
C SER A 252 -12.65 -9.34 -6.63
N GLN A 253 -13.42 -10.16 -5.93
CA GLN A 253 -13.31 -10.23 -4.48
C GLN A 253 -11.91 -10.68 -4.08
N PHE A 254 -11.30 -9.96 -3.15
CA PHE A 254 -9.97 -10.27 -2.64
C PHE A 254 -9.90 -9.99 -1.13
N PRO A 255 -8.95 -10.63 -0.42
CA PRO A 255 -8.76 -10.43 1.00
C PRO A 255 -8.00 -9.15 1.30
N LEU A 256 -8.39 -8.50 2.40
CA LEU A 256 -7.78 -7.29 2.94
C LEU A 256 -7.42 -7.53 4.41
N ILE A 257 -6.19 -7.19 4.77
CA ILE A 257 -5.75 -7.19 6.17
C ILE A 257 -5.47 -5.76 6.58
N GLU A 258 -6.07 -5.33 7.68
CA GLU A 258 -5.80 -4.05 8.31
C GLU A 258 -5.12 -4.27 9.65
N ILE A 259 -3.91 -3.73 9.77
CA ILE A 259 -3.12 -3.77 10.99
C ILE A 259 -3.29 -2.41 11.67
N SER A 260 -3.53 -2.44 12.98
CA SER A 260 -3.50 -1.25 13.82
C SER A 260 -2.67 -1.53 15.05
N VAL A 261 -1.92 -0.52 15.48
CA VAL A 261 -1.12 -0.55 16.70
C VAL A 261 -1.62 0.54 17.62
N SER A 262 -1.72 0.25 18.91
CA SER A 262 -1.98 1.28 19.90
C SER A 262 -0.72 2.13 20.05
N PRO A 263 -0.83 3.46 20.24
CA PRO A 263 0.33 4.28 20.55
C PRO A 263 1.04 3.69 21.76
N ARG A 264 2.36 3.54 21.71
CA ARG A 264 3.13 3.26 22.92
C ARG A 264 2.95 4.49 23.80
N ILE A 265 2.27 4.34 24.93
CA ILE A 265 2.31 5.38 25.97
C ILE A 265 3.76 5.37 26.45
N SER A 266 4.52 6.39 26.04
CA SER A 266 5.82 6.67 26.60
C SER A 266 5.61 6.87 28.11
N GLU A 267 6.19 6.01 28.94
CA GLU A 267 6.16 6.17 30.40
C GLU A 267 6.87 7.47 30.87
N ASN A 268 7.44 8.26 29.95
CA ASN A 268 8.11 9.53 30.22
C ASN A 268 7.30 10.77 29.80
N ASP A 269 6.09 10.63 29.29
CA ASP A 269 5.22 11.80 29.03
C ASP A 269 4.50 12.17 30.32
N GLU A 270 5.26 12.71 31.28
CA GLU A 270 4.67 13.48 32.38
C GLU A 270 3.89 14.64 31.77
N VAL A 271 2.57 14.52 31.77
CA VAL A 271 1.65 15.61 31.45
C VAL A 271 1.96 16.77 32.40
N PRO A 272 2.40 17.94 31.91
CA PRO A 272 2.51 19.10 32.77
C PRO A 272 1.09 19.53 33.14
N PHE A 273 0.75 19.39 34.41
CA PHE A 273 -0.44 19.99 35.02
C PHE A 273 -0.34 21.52 35.01
#